data_AF-A0A817I7X7-F1
#
_entry.id   AF-A0A817I7X7-F1
#
_cell.length_a   1.000
_cell.length_b   1.000
_cell.length_c   1.000
_cell.angle_alpha   90.00
_cell.angle_beta   90.00
_cell.angle_gamma   90.00
#
_symmetry.space_group_name_H-M   'P 1'
#
loop_
_entity.id
_entity.type
_entity.pdbx_description
1 polymer ?
#
loop_
_entity_poly.entity_id
_entity_poly.type
_entity_poly.pdbx_seq_one_letter_code
_entity_poly.pdbx_strand_id
1 'polypeptide(L)'
;MARQEIVAKHKQRRLPWQINWIWHVHRLHPMAYNNDCTKQLLNGELVDKTYRRLRIKELRRYHSVNLFESIRNPPTFVPSIDLTKAVVHQRDFLEKFKQHKLFSMNLRLLNRNLFEQMVQNYISFLKLAKIDEIIVPTFDIDLIWHTHMRFPFSYQNMSKAICGFLLDHGDSLENDILGDADQKTAEQ
;
A
#
# COMPACT_ATOMS: atom_id res chain seq x y z
N MET A 1 31.27 -36.81 -2.77
CA MET A 1 30.59 -36.14 -3.91
C MET A 1 29.26 -35.58 -3.43
N ALA A 2 29.03 -34.31 -3.71
CA ALA A 2 28.15 -33.40 -2.98
C ALA A 2 26.65 -33.70 -3.10
N ARG A 3 25.95 -33.67 -1.95
CA ARG A 3 24.48 -33.49 -1.89
C ARG A 3 24.19 -32.00 -1.99
N GLN A 4 23.46 -31.62 -3.04
CA GLN A 4 23.03 -30.26 -3.29
C GLN A 4 22.16 -29.74 -2.15
N GLU A 5 22.61 -28.67 -1.50
CA GLU A 5 21.81 -27.83 -0.62
C GLU A 5 20.71 -27.16 -1.45
N ILE A 6 19.46 -27.55 -1.20
CA ILE A 6 18.30 -26.81 -1.68
C ILE A 6 18.20 -25.54 -0.84
N VAL A 7 18.74 -24.45 -1.37
CA VAL A 7 18.57 -23.09 -0.85
C VAL A 7 17.08 -22.79 -0.71
N ALA A 8 16.58 -22.82 0.52
CA ALA A 8 15.22 -22.43 0.86
C ALA A 8 15.06 -20.92 0.65
N LYS A 9 14.70 -20.52 -0.58
CA LYS A 9 14.36 -19.13 -0.92
C LYS A 9 13.16 -18.65 -0.09
N HIS A 10 13.48 -17.83 0.92
CA HIS A 10 12.71 -16.78 1.59
C HIS A 10 11.17 -16.83 1.37
N LYS A 11 10.46 -17.59 2.22
CA LYS A 11 9.02 -17.45 2.41
C LYS A 11 8.76 -16.35 3.45
N GLN A 12 7.98 -15.33 3.10
CA GLN A 12 7.53 -14.32 4.06
C GLN A 12 6.70 -14.99 5.16
N ARG A 13 7.23 -15.06 6.38
CA ARG A 13 6.51 -15.55 7.56
C ARG A 13 5.33 -14.62 7.87
N ARG A 14 4.17 -15.16 8.27
CA ARG A 14 3.02 -14.34 8.70
C ARG A 14 3.40 -13.60 9.98
N LEU A 15 3.55 -12.28 9.86
CA LEU A 15 3.79 -11.39 10.99
C LEU A 15 2.52 -11.28 11.86
N PRO A 16 2.65 -11.02 13.17
CA PRO A 16 1.55 -10.55 14.01
C PRO A 16 0.75 -9.44 13.31
N TRP A 17 -0.57 -9.42 13.49
CA TRP A 17 -1.44 -8.56 12.70
C TRP A 17 -1.13 -7.07 12.93
N GLN A 18 -0.76 -6.69 14.16
CA GLN A 18 -0.36 -5.32 14.50
C GLN A 18 0.86 -4.89 13.68
N ILE A 19 1.87 -5.76 13.60
CA ILE A 19 3.08 -5.51 12.81
C ILE A 19 2.69 -5.39 11.33
N ASN A 20 1.88 -6.30 10.80
CA ASN A 20 1.39 -6.23 9.42
C ASN A 20 0.62 -4.93 9.14
N TRP A 21 -0.14 -4.45 10.13
CA TRP A 21 -0.91 -3.22 10.06
C TRP A 21 -0.02 -1.97 10.02
N ILE A 22 1.04 -1.91 10.83
CA ILE A 22 2.01 -0.81 10.76
C ILE A 22 2.71 -0.78 9.39
N TRP A 23 3.18 -1.92 8.90
CA TRP A 23 3.67 -2.03 7.52
C TRP A 23 2.55 -1.82 6.49
N HIS A 24 1.28 -1.88 6.89
CA HIS A 24 0.18 -1.58 6.01
C HIS A 24 0.14 -0.09 5.75
N VAL A 25 -0.08 0.68 6.80
CA VAL A 25 -0.27 2.12 6.71
C VAL A 25 0.98 2.81 6.20
N HIS A 26 2.18 2.36 6.58
CA HIS A 26 3.41 2.99 6.09
C HIS A 26 3.56 2.93 4.57
N ARG A 27 3.16 1.82 3.93
CA ARG A 27 3.21 1.68 2.46
C ARG A 27 2.22 2.58 1.71
N LEU A 28 1.23 3.13 2.39
CA LEU A 28 0.31 4.12 1.82
C LEU A 28 0.95 5.52 1.79
N HIS A 29 2.20 5.65 2.24
CA HIS A 29 3.04 6.83 2.01
C HIS A 29 4.27 6.40 1.19
N PRO A 30 4.11 6.17 -0.13
CA PRO A 30 5.14 5.56 -0.96
C PRO A 30 6.50 6.25 -0.89
N MET A 31 6.56 7.58 -0.81
CA MET A 31 7.82 8.30 -0.73
C MET A 31 8.53 8.07 0.61
N ALA A 32 7.83 8.28 1.72
CA ALA A 32 8.36 8.03 3.06
C ALA A 32 8.80 6.58 3.24
N TYR A 33 7.95 5.65 2.80
CA TYR A 33 8.23 4.22 2.84
C TYR A 33 9.51 3.85 2.12
N ASN A 34 9.70 4.38 0.90
CA ASN A 34 10.87 4.12 0.10
C ASN A 34 12.13 4.64 0.79
N ASN A 35 12.08 5.90 1.22
CA ASN A 35 13.18 6.56 1.91
C ASN A 35 13.58 5.84 3.19
N ASP A 36 12.62 5.44 4.03
CA ASP A 36 12.88 4.77 5.29
C ASP A 36 13.46 3.37 5.06
N CYS A 37 12.91 2.60 4.11
CA CYS A 37 13.46 1.30 3.76
C CYS A 37 14.89 1.41 3.25
N THR A 38 15.15 2.31 2.31
CA THR A 38 16.48 2.46 1.70
C THR A 38 17.53 2.97 2.69
N LYS A 39 17.15 3.84 3.64
CA LYS A 39 18.09 4.43 4.61
C LYS A 39 18.36 3.54 5.83
N GLN A 40 17.36 2.74 6.25
CA GLN A 40 17.39 2.09 7.57
C GLN A 40 17.47 0.57 7.51
N LEU A 41 17.19 -0.06 6.36
CA LEU A 41 17.34 -1.51 6.20
C LEU A 41 18.75 -1.86 5.71
N LEU A 42 19.29 -2.97 6.23
CA LEU A 42 20.67 -3.41 5.96
C LEU A 42 21.00 -3.61 4.47
N ASN A 43 20.01 -3.98 3.66
CA ASN A 43 20.13 -4.16 2.21
C ASN A 43 19.64 -2.97 1.39
N GLY A 44 19.05 -1.95 2.03
CA GLY A 44 18.42 -0.81 1.35
C GLY A 44 17.24 -1.18 0.44
N GLU A 45 16.72 -2.41 0.54
CA GLU A 45 15.66 -2.90 -0.35
C GLU A 45 14.26 -2.63 0.21
N LEU A 46 13.29 -2.43 -0.68
CA LEU A 46 11.89 -2.31 -0.31
C LEU A 46 11.33 -3.64 0.19
N VAL A 47 10.62 -3.61 1.31
CA VAL A 47 9.88 -4.79 1.78
C VAL A 47 8.54 -4.89 1.04
N ASP A 48 8.48 -5.74 0.03
CA ASP A 48 7.27 -5.96 -0.78
C ASP A 48 6.52 -7.27 -0.38
N LYS A 49 5.21 -7.31 -0.57
CA LYS A 49 4.41 -8.54 -0.50
C LYS A 49 4.59 -9.29 -1.82
N THR A 50 5.49 -10.26 -1.86
CA THR A 50 5.67 -11.08 -3.07
C THR A 50 4.39 -11.87 -3.40
N TYR A 51 3.93 -11.74 -4.65
CA TYR A 51 2.77 -12.48 -5.18
C TYR A 51 3.14 -13.95 -5.41
N ARG A 52 3.19 -14.77 -4.35
CA ARG A 52 3.04 -16.21 -4.51
C ARG A 52 1.53 -16.48 -4.59
N ARG A 53 1.02 -16.84 -5.77
CA ARG A 53 -0.37 -17.31 -6.01
C ARG A 53 -0.90 -18.02 -4.76
N LEU A 54 -1.78 -17.34 -4.02
CA LEU A 54 -2.35 -17.88 -2.79
C LEU A 54 -3.29 -19.03 -3.18
N ARG A 55 -2.86 -20.28 -2.98
CA ARG A 55 -3.82 -21.38 -2.78
C ARG A 55 -4.50 -21.13 -1.44
N ILE A 56 -5.75 -20.65 -1.49
CA ILE A 56 -6.56 -20.16 -0.36
C ILE A 56 -6.83 -21.22 0.76
N LYS A 57 -6.37 -22.47 0.63
CA LYS A 57 -6.72 -23.55 1.58
C LYS A 57 -5.90 -23.63 2.88
N GLU A 58 -4.76 -22.94 3.03
CA GLU A 58 -3.86 -23.18 4.18
C GLU A 58 -3.75 -22.02 5.20
N LEU A 59 -4.74 -21.14 5.30
CA LEU A 59 -4.64 -19.98 6.21
C LEU A 59 -4.95 -20.26 7.70
N ARG A 60 -5.13 -21.52 8.12
CA ARG A 60 -5.77 -21.81 9.41
C ARG A 60 -4.89 -22.12 10.62
N ARG A 61 -3.57 -22.33 10.55
CA ARG A 61 -2.85 -22.77 11.77
C ARG A 61 -1.38 -22.40 11.81
N TYR A 62 -0.97 -21.17 12.14
CA TYR A 62 0.40 -20.98 12.64
C TYR A 62 0.48 -19.82 13.64
N HIS A 63 0.95 -20.14 14.85
CA HIS A 63 1.31 -19.21 15.90
C HIS A 63 2.61 -18.48 15.54
N SER A 64 2.69 -17.20 15.92
CA SER A 64 3.93 -16.41 15.86
C SER A 64 4.93 -16.97 16.87
N VAL A 65 6.05 -17.51 16.40
CA VAL A 65 7.22 -17.81 17.24
C VAL A 65 8.03 -16.53 17.35
N ASN A 66 8.27 -16.04 18.57
CA ASN A 66 9.06 -14.85 18.84
C ASN A 66 10.49 -15.03 18.30
N LEU A 67 10.81 -14.33 17.22
CA LEU A 67 12.16 -14.26 16.63
C LEU A 67 12.91 -13.03 17.15
N PHE A 68 12.71 -12.68 18.43
CA PHE A 68 13.38 -11.54 19.09
C PHE A 68 14.58 -11.98 19.95
N GLU A 69 14.99 -13.24 19.89
CA GLU A 69 16.24 -13.69 20.51
C GLU A 69 17.38 -13.60 19.49
N SER A 70 18.17 -12.52 19.55
CA SER A 70 19.66 -12.57 19.42
C SER A 70 20.35 -11.26 19.00
N ILE A 71 19.63 -10.16 18.69
CA ILE A 71 20.31 -8.88 18.42
C ILE A 71 20.40 -8.08 19.72
N ARG A 72 21.61 -7.95 20.28
CA ARG A 72 21.89 -6.94 21.31
C ARG A 72 21.80 -5.57 20.64
N ASN A 73 20.82 -4.76 21.05
CA ASN A 73 20.52 -3.42 20.54
C ASN A 73 20.33 -3.37 19.01
N PRO A 74 19.25 -3.95 18.47
CA PRO A 74 18.94 -3.77 17.05
C PRO A 74 18.77 -2.28 16.75
N PRO A 75 19.27 -1.79 15.60
CA PRO A 75 18.99 -0.43 15.18
C PRO A 75 17.47 -0.22 15.17
N THR A 76 17.02 0.82 15.85
CA THR A 76 15.60 1.14 15.93
C THR A 76 15.17 1.72 14.59
N PHE A 77 14.22 1.07 13.93
CA PHE A 77 13.58 1.64 12.75
C PHE A 77 12.70 2.81 13.19
N VAL A 78 12.98 4.01 12.69
CA VAL A 78 12.26 5.25 12.99
C VAL A 78 11.55 5.72 11.72
N PRO A 79 10.23 5.50 11.60
CA PRO A 79 9.46 5.98 10.45
C PRO A 79 9.55 7.50 10.33
N SER A 80 9.63 8.00 9.11
CA SER A 80 9.63 9.43 8.80
C SER A 80 8.23 10.07 8.83
N ILE A 81 7.20 9.26 9.07
CA ILE A 81 5.79 9.70 9.19
C ILE A 81 5.23 9.42 10.59
N ASP A 82 4.19 10.16 10.94
CA ASP A 82 3.36 9.86 12.11
C ASP A 82 2.47 8.63 11.82
N LEU A 83 2.95 7.46 12.23
CA LEU A 83 2.20 6.21 12.09
C LEU A 83 0.87 6.23 12.84
N THR A 84 0.73 7.00 13.91
CA THR A 84 -0.53 7.11 14.64
C THR A 84 -1.58 7.81 13.78
N LYS A 85 -1.23 8.95 13.17
CA LYS A 85 -2.10 9.64 12.20
C LYS A 85 -2.42 8.74 11.00
N ALA A 86 -1.42 8.06 10.44
CA ALA A 86 -1.63 7.15 9.31
C ALA A 86 -2.61 5.99 9.65
N VAL A 87 -2.57 5.47 10.88
CA VAL A 87 -3.54 4.47 11.36
C VAL A 87 -4.95 5.06 11.45
N VAL A 88 -5.09 6.29 11.92
CA VAL A 88 -6.39 6.99 11.99
C VAL A 88 -6.96 7.22 10.58
N HIS A 89 -6.15 7.72 9.65
CA HIS A 89 -6.60 7.95 8.26
C HIS A 89 -7.04 6.64 7.60
N GLN A 90 -6.26 5.56 7.74
CA GLN A 90 -6.64 4.26 7.19
C GLN A 90 -7.90 3.68 7.85
N ARG A 91 -8.14 3.94 9.15
CA ARG A 91 -9.41 3.58 9.81
C ARG A 91 -10.57 4.34 9.18
N ASP A 92 -10.43 5.65 9.01
CA ASP A 92 -11.50 6.51 8.48
C ASP A 92 -11.82 6.18 7.02
N PHE A 93 -10.80 5.86 6.22
CA PHE A 93 -10.97 5.27 4.89
C PHE A 93 -11.82 4.00 4.92
N LEU A 94 -11.56 3.09 5.88
CA LEU A 94 -12.34 1.85 6.01
C LEU A 94 -13.78 2.11 6.47
N GLU A 95 -14.03 3.11 7.32
CA GLU A 95 -15.39 3.50 7.68
C GLU A 95 -16.17 4.07 6.47
N LYS A 96 -15.52 4.91 5.66
CA LYS A 96 -16.08 5.36 4.37
C LYS A 96 -16.34 4.18 3.44
N PHE A 97 -15.43 3.20 3.38
CA PHE A 97 -15.61 2.02 2.54
C PHE A 97 -16.86 1.22 2.89
N LYS A 98 -17.16 1.04 4.19
CA LYS A 98 -18.37 0.32 4.64
C LYS A 98 -19.66 0.92 4.09
N GLN A 99 -19.67 2.23 3.83
CA GLN A 99 -20.82 2.96 3.30
C GLN A 99 -20.85 2.97 1.75
N HIS A 100 -19.74 2.60 1.10
CA HIS A 100 -19.62 2.62 -0.35
C HIS A 100 -20.24 1.38 -1.01
N LYS A 101 -20.86 1.54 -2.19
CA LYS A 101 -21.55 0.48 -2.94
C LYS A 101 -20.71 -0.78 -3.19
N LEU A 102 -19.38 -0.62 -3.33
CA LEU A 102 -18.46 -1.74 -3.58
C LEU A 102 -18.32 -2.67 -2.37
N PHE A 103 -18.61 -2.20 -1.15
CA PHE A 103 -18.48 -3.02 0.07
C PHE A 103 -19.54 -4.11 0.13
N SER A 104 -20.79 -3.79 -0.25
CA SER A 104 -21.91 -4.74 -0.28
C SER A 104 -22.06 -5.47 -1.61
N MET A 105 -21.36 -5.04 -2.67
CA MET A 105 -21.45 -5.64 -3.99
C MET A 105 -20.90 -7.07 -3.99
N ASN A 106 -21.59 -7.98 -4.67
CA ASN A 106 -21.05 -9.30 -4.94
C ASN A 106 -19.96 -9.20 -6.01
N LEU A 107 -18.71 -9.07 -5.57
CA LEU A 107 -17.54 -8.92 -6.45
C LEU A 107 -17.36 -10.10 -7.42
N ARG A 108 -17.96 -11.27 -7.16
CA ARG A 108 -17.92 -12.41 -8.10
C ARG A 108 -18.81 -12.22 -9.32
N LEU A 109 -19.82 -11.35 -9.21
CA LEU A 109 -20.73 -10.96 -10.29
C LEU A 109 -20.31 -9.65 -10.95
N LEU A 110 -19.21 -9.04 -10.48
CA LEU A 110 -18.70 -7.81 -11.05
C LEU A 110 -18.28 -8.09 -12.49
N ASN A 111 -18.96 -7.43 -13.44
CA ASN A 111 -18.67 -7.59 -14.85
C ASN A 111 -17.19 -7.23 -15.08
N ARG A 112 -16.47 -8.12 -15.78
CA ARG A 112 -15.07 -7.91 -16.17
C ARG A 112 -14.85 -6.52 -16.81
N ASN A 113 -15.79 -6.07 -17.64
CA ASN A 113 -15.71 -4.76 -18.30
C ASN A 113 -15.74 -3.60 -17.29
N LEU A 114 -16.54 -3.72 -16.22
CA LEU A 114 -16.61 -2.70 -15.17
C LEU A 114 -15.29 -2.64 -14.39
N PHE A 115 -14.71 -3.80 -14.05
CA PHE A 115 -13.40 -3.83 -13.38
C PHE A 115 -12.31 -3.21 -14.25
N GLU A 116 -12.26 -3.58 -15.53
CA GLU A 116 -11.31 -3.02 -16.50
C GLU A 116 -11.48 -1.51 -16.62
N GLN A 117 -12.73 -1.00 -16.65
CA GLN A 117 -13.00 0.44 -16.65
C GLN A 117 -12.49 1.13 -15.38
N MET A 118 -12.72 0.57 -14.19
CA MET A 118 -12.20 1.15 -12.95
C MET A 118 -10.67 1.22 -12.95
N VAL A 119 -9.99 0.20 -13.49
CA VAL A 119 -8.53 0.21 -13.68
C VAL A 119 -8.12 1.32 -14.65
N GLN A 120 -8.82 1.48 -15.78
CA GLN A 120 -8.52 2.57 -16.72
C GLN A 120 -8.73 3.95 -16.10
N ASN A 121 -9.78 4.15 -15.29
CA ASN A 121 -10.00 5.40 -14.58
C ASN A 121 -8.86 5.71 -13.62
N TYR A 122 -8.36 4.71 -12.89
CA TYR A 122 -7.17 4.85 -12.05
C TYR A 122 -5.92 5.22 -12.85
N ILE A 123 -5.70 4.59 -14.01
CA ILE A 123 -4.56 4.93 -14.89
C ILE A 123 -4.70 6.35 -15.44
N SER A 124 -5.91 6.77 -15.82
CA SER A 124 -6.18 8.14 -16.26
C SER A 124 -5.92 9.15 -15.14
N PHE A 125 -6.34 8.85 -13.91
CA PHE A 125 -6.03 9.67 -12.74
C PHE A 125 -4.52 9.84 -12.53
N LEU A 126 -3.72 8.77 -12.63
CA LEU A 126 -2.25 8.89 -12.52
C LEU A 126 -1.64 9.80 -13.59
N LYS A 127 -2.22 9.85 -14.80
CA LYS A 127 -1.75 10.73 -15.88
C LYS A 127 -2.04 12.21 -15.62
N LEU A 128 -2.97 12.53 -14.73
CA LEU A 128 -3.26 13.92 -14.34
C LEU A 128 -2.20 14.48 -13.39
N ALA A 129 -1.40 13.62 -12.75
CA ALA A 129 -0.42 14.04 -11.76
C ALA A 129 0.67 14.94 -12.39
N LYS A 130 0.87 16.10 -11.78
CA LYS A 130 2.01 16.99 -12.06
C LYS A 130 2.79 17.23 -10.78
N ILE A 131 4.07 17.57 -10.95
CA ILE A 131 4.93 17.97 -9.83
C ILE A 131 4.29 19.19 -9.15
N ASP A 132 4.25 19.18 -7.82
CA ASP A 132 3.68 20.24 -6.97
C ASP A 132 2.18 20.54 -7.16
N GLU A 133 1.42 19.68 -7.84
CA GLU A 133 -0.04 19.77 -7.93
C GLU A 133 -0.73 18.69 -7.09
N ILE A 134 -1.78 19.09 -6.35
CA ILE A 134 -2.63 18.18 -5.59
C ILE A 134 -3.74 17.66 -6.51
N ILE A 135 -3.86 16.34 -6.62
CA ILE A 135 -4.98 15.67 -7.28
C ILE A 135 -5.75 14.83 -6.26
N VAL A 136 -7.07 14.96 -6.24
CA VAL A 136 -7.93 14.24 -5.30
C VAL A 136 -8.66 13.12 -6.06
N PRO A 137 -8.47 11.84 -5.68
CA PRO A 137 -9.16 10.73 -6.34
C PRO A 137 -10.62 10.64 -5.87
N THR A 138 -11.50 10.15 -6.74
CA THR A 138 -12.78 9.60 -6.29
C THR A 138 -12.55 8.36 -5.44
N PHE A 139 -13.52 8.00 -4.59
CA PHE A 139 -13.37 6.90 -3.63
C PHE A 139 -12.97 5.54 -4.28
N ASP A 140 -13.52 5.23 -5.46
CA ASP A 140 -13.22 4.01 -6.20
C ASP A 140 -11.81 4.00 -6.81
N ILE A 141 -11.34 5.15 -7.30
CA ILE A 141 -9.96 5.35 -7.73
C ILE A 141 -9.01 5.21 -6.54
N ASP A 142 -9.34 5.83 -5.41
CA ASP A 142 -8.55 5.78 -4.19
C ASP A 142 -8.42 4.36 -3.64
N LEU A 143 -9.51 3.59 -3.67
CA LEU A 143 -9.50 2.18 -3.29
C LEU A 143 -8.54 1.33 -4.15
N ILE A 144 -8.52 1.55 -5.47
CA ILE A 144 -7.58 0.87 -6.37
C ILE A 144 -6.15 1.34 -6.08
N TRP A 145 -5.96 2.64 -5.84
CA TRP A 145 -4.67 3.22 -5.54
C TRP A 145 -4.07 2.66 -4.24
N HIS A 146 -4.85 2.63 -3.14
CA HIS A 146 -4.49 1.96 -1.88
C HIS A 146 -4.06 0.51 -2.12
N THR A 147 -4.77 -0.19 -2.99
CA THR A 147 -4.47 -1.59 -3.35
C THR A 147 -3.14 -1.71 -4.09
N HIS A 148 -2.86 -0.83 -5.05
CA HIS A 148 -1.62 -0.86 -5.82
C HIS A 148 -0.41 -0.49 -4.96
N MET A 149 -0.51 0.51 -4.08
CA MET A 149 0.56 0.91 -3.14
C MET A 149 0.97 -0.20 -2.15
N ARG A 150 0.14 -1.23 -1.97
CA ARG A 150 0.53 -2.44 -1.20
C ARG A 150 1.72 -3.18 -1.80
N PHE A 151 2.01 -2.92 -3.08
CA PHE A 151 3.09 -3.50 -3.86
C PHE A 151 4.10 -2.42 -4.25
N PRO A 152 4.92 -1.91 -3.29
CA PRO A 152 5.74 -0.73 -3.47
C PRO A 152 6.66 -0.79 -4.69
N PHE A 153 7.19 -1.97 -5.07
CA PHE A 153 8.01 -2.10 -6.27
C PHE A 153 7.18 -1.89 -7.55
N SER A 154 6.04 -2.57 -7.64
CA SER A 154 5.11 -2.44 -8.77
C SER A 154 4.61 -1.00 -8.91
N TYR A 155 4.20 -0.42 -7.79
CA TYR A 155 3.66 0.94 -7.74
C TYR A 155 4.71 1.98 -8.13
N GLN A 156 5.93 1.87 -7.62
CA GLN A 156 7.01 2.79 -7.96
C GLN A 156 7.34 2.75 -9.45
N ASN A 157 7.45 1.56 -10.04
CA ASN A 157 7.76 1.41 -11.46
C ASN A 157 6.64 1.97 -12.34
N MET A 158 5.38 1.68 -12.00
CA MET A 158 4.24 2.19 -12.76
C MET A 158 4.11 3.71 -12.67
N SER A 159 4.24 4.27 -11.47
CA SER A 159 4.13 5.72 -11.26
C SER A 159 5.20 6.46 -12.07
N LYS A 160 6.46 6.01 -11.98
CA LYS A 160 7.55 6.57 -12.80
C LYS A 160 7.30 6.44 -14.29
N ALA A 161 6.72 5.33 -14.75
CA ALA A 161 6.42 5.11 -16.16
C ALA A 161 5.25 5.98 -16.67
N ILE A 162 4.27 6.29 -15.82
CA ILE A 162 3.06 7.04 -16.22
C ILE A 162 3.23 8.55 -16.06
N CYS A 163 3.65 9.01 -14.87
CA CYS A 163 3.75 10.44 -14.56
C CYS A 163 5.20 10.95 -14.41
N GLY A 164 6.21 10.09 -14.54
CA GLY A 164 7.62 10.48 -14.50
C GLY A 164 8.25 10.52 -13.11
N PHE A 165 7.46 10.39 -12.04
CA PHE A 165 7.93 10.41 -10.65
C PHE A 165 7.18 9.39 -9.77
N LEU A 166 7.67 9.19 -8.54
CA LEU A 166 6.92 8.43 -7.54
C LEU A 166 5.84 9.33 -6.97
N LEU A 167 4.60 9.15 -7.41
CA LEU A 167 3.45 9.87 -6.87
C LEU A 167 3.25 9.45 -5.41
N ASP A 168 3.11 10.43 -4.52
CA ASP A 168 2.79 10.20 -3.11
C ASP A 168 1.27 10.30 -2.90
N HIS A 169 0.74 9.61 -1.89
CA HIS A 169 -0.71 9.55 -1.66
C HIS A 169 -1.27 10.79 -0.97
N GLY A 170 -0.42 11.61 -0.32
CA GLY A 170 -0.80 12.97 0.07
C GLY A 170 -1.71 13.09 1.30
N ASP A 171 -1.88 12.04 2.11
CA ASP A 171 -2.60 12.06 3.40
C ASP A 171 -2.01 13.04 4.46
N SER A 172 -0.97 13.80 4.11
CA SER A 172 -0.35 14.85 4.93
C SER A 172 -1.08 16.21 4.86
N LEU A 173 -2.14 16.33 4.05
CA LEU A 173 -2.97 17.53 4.05
C LEU A 173 -3.83 17.54 5.32
N GLU A 174 -3.30 18.20 6.34
CA GLU A 174 -4.03 18.61 7.52
C GLU A 174 -5.40 19.19 7.13
N ASN A 175 -6.41 18.80 7.90
CA ASN A 175 -7.87 18.93 7.69
C ASN A 175 -8.45 20.34 7.40
N ASP A 176 -7.68 21.32 6.94
CA ASP A 176 -8.14 22.71 6.76
C ASP A 176 -8.45 23.12 5.31
N ILE A 177 -8.09 22.34 4.29
CA ILE A 177 -8.26 22.75 2.87
C ILE A 177 -9.34 21.93 2.12
N LEU A 178 -9.82 20.83 2.71
CA LEU A 178 -10.74 19.90 2.04
C LEU A 178 -12.16 20.44 1.80
N GLY A 179 -12.52 21.61 2.33
CA GLY A 179 -13.84 22.23 2.06
C GLY A 179 -14.04 22.68 0.62
N ASP A 180 -12.97 23.07 -0.09
CA ASP A 180 -13.07 23.72 -1.41
C ASP A 180 -12.63 22.83 -2.59
N ALA A 181 -11.87 21.76 -2.34
CA ALA A 181 -11.31 20.92 -3.41
C ALA A 181 -12.34 19.95 -4.01
N ASP A 182 -13.30 19.48 -3.21
CA ASP A 182 -14.34 18.53 -3.63
C ASP A 182 -15.21 19.07 -4.80
N GLN A 183 -15.30 20.39 -4.95
CA GLN A 183 -16.14 21.03 -5.96
C GLN A 183 -15.50 21.10 -7.35
N LYS A 184 -14.16 21.06 -7.46
CA LYS A 184 -13.47 21.28 -8.75
C LYS A 184 -13.22 20.01 -9.57
N THR A 185 -13.18 18.84 -8.94
CA THR A 185 -12.91 17.57 -9.65
C THR A 185 -14.16 16.92 -10.24
N ALA A 186 -15.36 17.33 -9.81
CA ALA A 186 -16.61 16.80 -10.35
C ALA A 186 -17.04 17.44 -11.70
N GLU A 187 -16.34 18.49 -12.16
CA GLU A 187 -16.76 19.32 -13.30
C GLU A 187 -15.83 19.23 -14.54
N GLN A 188 -14.88 18.27 -14.60
CA GLN A 188 -14.04 18.03 -15.78
C GLN A 188 -14.10 16.57 -16.24
#